data_AF-A0A969AGY9-F1
#
_entry.id   AF-A0A969AGY9-F1
#
_cell.length_a   1.000
_cell.length_b   1.000
_cell.length_c   1.000
_cell.angle_alpha   90.00
_cell.angle_beta   90.00
_cell.angle_gamma   90.00
#
_symmetry.space_group_name_H-M   'P 1'
#
loop_
_entity.id
_entity.type
_entity.pdbx_description
1 polymer ?
#
loop_
_entity_poly.entity_id
_entity_poly.type
_entity_poly.pdbx_seq_one_letter_code
_entity_poly.pdbx_strand_id
1 'polypeptide(L)'
;MLKKPYFNFIIASSTLFPFTMSSDVFAANVQSQKCEAESVSISRTGKVTTEVTFINQRSVPVKTYWLDYSGKRKFYTQIQPGDRLSMQ
;
A
#
# COMPACT_ATOMS: atom_id res chain seq x y z
N MET A 1 49.38 -4.60 55.28
CA MET A 1 50.45 -4.79 54.26
C MET A 1 50.22 -6.16 53.61
N LEU A 2 50.26 -6.45 52.30
CA LEU A 2 50.47 -5.72 51.05
C LEU A 2 50.12 -6.72 49.91
N LYS A 3 49.30 -6.30 48.92
CA LYS A 3 49.24 -6.69 47.48
C LYS A 3 48.87 -8.14 46.99
N LYS A 4 47.81 -8.15 46.15
CA LYS A 4 47.24 -9.11 45.14
C LYS A 4 48.27 -9.81 44.20
N PRO A 5 47.95 -10.95 43.52
CA PRO A 5 47.26 -10.93 42.20
C PRO A 5 46.25 -12.09 41.93
N TYR A 6 45.01 -11.77 41.52
CA TYR A 6 44.43 -11.99 40.18
C TYR A 6 44.38 -13.45 39.69
N PHE A 7 43.16 -14.04 39.62
CA PHE A 7 42.85 -15.07 38.63
C PHE A 7 41.35 -15.12 38.28
N ASN A 8 41.08 -14.71 37.04
CA ASN A 8 39.99 -15.03 36.10
C ASN A 8 38.51 -14.87 36.47
N PHE A 9 37.94 -13.82 35.87
CA PHE A 9 36.56 -13.67 35.44
C PHE A 9 36.18 -14.77 34.44
N ILE A 10 35.12 -15.53 34.69
CA ILE A 10 34.19 -16.01 33.65
C ILE A 10 32.78 -15.92 34.21
N ILE A 11 32.05 -14.86 33.86
CA ILE A 11 30.59 -14.82 34.00
C ILE A 11 30.03 -15.44 32.72
N ALA A 12 29.69 -16.72 32.80
CA ALA A 12 28.83 -17.36 31.81
C ALA A 12 27.40 -17.29 32.34
N SER A 13 26.62 -16.31 31.89
CA SER A 13 25.18 -16.44 31.86
C SER A 13 24.61 -15.51 30.81
N SER A 14 24.37 -16.12 29.67
CA SER A 14 23.53 -15.72 28.55
C SER A 14 22.54 -14.59 28.87
N THR A 15 22.83 -13.40 28.33
CA THR A 15 21.78 -12.41 28.08
C THR A 15 20.87 -12.97 27.00
N LEU A 16 19.71 -13.49 27.39
CA LEU A 16 18.57 -13.56 26.49
C LEU A 16 18.17 -12.12 26.19
N PHE A 17 18.79 -11.52 25.17
CA PHE A 17 18.25 -10.32 24.55
C PHE A 17 16.94 -10.72 23.87
N PRO A 18 15.77 -10.25 24.34
CA PRO A 18 14.57 -10.40 23.53
C PRO A 18 14.80 -9.60 22.25
N PHE A 19 14.86 -10.31 21.12
CA PHE A 19 14.68 -9.67 19.82
C PHE A 19 13.27 -9.08 19.83
N THR A 20 13.16 -7.78 20.14
CA THR A 20 11.95 -7.03 19.86
C THR A 20 11.87 -6.94 18.35
N MET A 21 10.99 -7.73 17.74
CA MET A 21 10.57 -7.55 16.36
C MET A 21 9.93 -6.15 16.29
N SER A 22 10.72 -5.14 15.92
CA SER A 22 10.18 -3.86 15.51
C SER A 22 9.36 -4.13 14.25
N SER A 23 8.05 -4.23 14.41
CA SER A 23 7.12 -4.15 13.30
C SER A 23 7.18 -2.72 12.81
N ASP A 24 8.07 -2.46 11.85
CA ASP A 24 8.03 -1.24 11.07
C ASP A 24 6.66 -1.20 10.38
N VAL A 25 5.76 -0.40 10.96
CA VAL A 25 4.53 -0.01 10.30
C VAL A 25 4.97 0.76 9.08
N PHE A 26 4.94 0.13 7.90
CA PHE A 26 5.02 0.83 6.64
C PHE A 26 3.80 1.74 6.57
N ALA A 27 3.94 2.96 7.11
CA ALA A 27 3.07 4.07 6.80
C ALA A 27 3.24 4.30 5.30
N ALA A 28 2.41 3.62 4.51
CA ALA A 28 2.32 3.84 3.09
C ALA A 28 2.06 5.34 2.91
N ASN A 29 3.05 6.04 2.37
CA ASN A 29 2.90 7.43 1.99
C ASN A 29 1.88 7.43 0.83
N VAL A 30 0.60 7.57 1.16
CA VAL A 30 -0.53 7.68 0.21
C VAL A 30 -0.50 9.08 -0.40
N GLN A 31 0.64 9.49 -0.94
CA GLN A 31 0.65 10.58 -1.89
C GLN A 31 0.05 9.99 -3.16
N SER A 32 -1.22 10.33 -3.44
CA SER A 32 -1.90 10.02 -4.69
C SER A 32 -0.99 10.47 -5.84
N GLN A 33 -0.22 9.54 -6.42
CA GLN A 33 0.51 9.81 -7.64
C GLN A 33 -0.52 10.08 -8.72
N LYS A 34 -0.75 11.38 -8.97
CA LYS A 34 -1.60 11.83 -10.05
C LYS A 34 -0.88 11.42 -11.34
N CYS A 35 -1.60 10.77 -12.25
CA CYS A 35 -1.02 10.37 -13.52
C CYS A 35 -0.79 11.64 -14.35
N GLU A 36 0.46 11.93 -14.72
CA GLU A 36 0.82 13.14 -15.50
C GLU A 36 -0.02 13.24 -16.80
N ALA A 37 -0.22 12.11 -17.47
CA ALA A 37 -0.98 12.02 -18.70
C ALA A 37 -2.50 12.18 -18.52
N GLU A 38 -3.02 12.22 -17.30
CA GLU A 38 -4.47 12.33 -17.08
C GLU A 38 -5.03 13.65 -17.59
N SER A 39 -4.25 14.74 -17.47
CA SER A 39 -4.67 16.08 -17.91
C SER A 39 -4.93 16.20 -19.41
N VAL A 40 -4.33 15.31 -20.21
CA VAL A 40 -4.47 15.26 -21.68
C VAL A 40 -5.30 14.07 -22.15
N SER A 41 -5.86 13.29 -21.22
CA SER A 41 -6.63 12.08 -21.52
C SER A 41 -8.14 12.37 -21.47
N ILE A 42 -8.87 11.88 -22.46
CA ILE A 42 -10.34 11.93 -22.52
C ILE A 42 -10.89 10.56 -22.95
N SER A 43 -12.12 10.26 -22.54
CA SER A 43 -12.83 9.13 -23.16
C SER A 43 -13.32 9.48 -24.57
N ARG A 44 -13.57 8.46 -25.38
CA ARG A 44 -14.23 8.59 -26.68
C ARG A 44 -15.55 7.85 -26.68
N THR A 45 -16.52 8.32 -27.46
CA THR A 45 -17.81 7.66 -27.59
C THR A 45 -17.63 6.25 -28.16
N GLY A 46 -18.13 5.25 -27.44
CA GLY A 46 -18.17 3.86 -27.89
C GLY A 46 -19.30 3.65 -28.91
N LYS A 47 -19.05 2.79 -29.90
CA LYS A 47 -20.08 2.33 -30.87
C LYS A 47 -20.55 0.91 -30.60
N VAL A 48 -19.90 0.22 -29.66
CA VAL A 48 -20.14 -1.17 -29.31
C VAL A 48 -20.25 -1.26 -27.79
N THR A 49 -21.35 -1.83 -27.31
CA THR A 49 -21.54 -2.11 -25.88
C THR A 49 -20.45 -3.04 -25.39
N THR A 50 -19.82 -2.69 -24.27
CA THR A 50 -18.67 -3.42 -23.73
C THR A 50 -18.90 -3.67 -22.25
N GLU A 51 -18.81 -4.93 -21.84
CA GLU A 51 -18.84 -5.28 -20.43
C GLU A 51 -17.43 -5.28 -19.83
N VAL A 52 -17.26 -4.62 -18.69
CA VAL A 52 -15.99 -4.56 -17.94
C VAL A 52 -16.23 -5.01 -16.51
N THR A 53 -15.40 -5.92 -16.01
CA THR A 53 -15.39 -6.31 -14.59
C THR A 53 -14.11 -5.84 -13.92
N PHE A 54 -14.25 -4.96 -12.93
CA PHE A 54 -13.17 -4.53 -12.06
C PHE A 54 -13.07 -5.46 -10.85
N ILE A 55 -11.85 -5.84 -10.46
CA ILE A 55 -11.59 -6.66 -9.28
C ILE A 55 -10.56 -5.93 -8.42
N ASN A 56 -10.91 -5.58 -7.18
CA ASN A 56 -9.97 -4.93 -6.28
C ASN A 56 -9.14 -5.98 -5.52
N GLN A 57 -7.95 -6.28 -6.04
CA GLN A 57 -7.00 -7.18 -5.38
C GLN A 57 -6.13 -6.51 -4.31
N ARG A 58 -6.33 -5.21 -4.04
CA ARG A 58 -5.61 -4.50 -2.98
C ARG A 58 -6.26 -4.77 -1.62
N SER A 59 -5.48 -4.64 -0.56
CA SER A 59 -5.96 -4.73 0.84
C SER A 59 -6.68 -3.46 1.33
N VAL A 60 -6.83 -2.45 0.47
CA VAL A 60 -7.49 -1.17 0.78
C VAL A 60 -8.60 -0.86 -0.23
N PRO A 61 -9.63 -0.08 0.15
CA PRO A 61 -10.67 0.33 -0.78
C PRO A 61 -10.08 1.15 -1.94
N VAL A 62 -10.61 0.94 -3.15
CA VAL A 62 -10.19 1.66 -4.36
C VAL A 62 -11.36 2.45 -4.92
N LYS A 63 -11.16 3.75 -5.15
CA LYS A 63 -12.11 4.61 -5.85
C LYS A 63 -11.89 4.53 -7.35
N THR A 64 -12.95 4.31 -8.09
CA THR A 64 -12.98 4.29 -9.55
C THR A 64 -13.56 5.59 -10.07
N TYR A 65 -13.00 6.05 -11.18
CA TYR A 65 -13.43 7.27 -11.83
C TYR A 65 -13.47 7.06 -13.34
N TRP A 66 -14.41 7.72 -14.00
CA TRP A 66 -14.46 7.84 -15.44
C TRP A 66 -13.95 9.23 -15.84
N LEU A 67 -13.09 9.31 -16.86
CA LEU A 67 -12.80 10.58 -17.52
C LEU A 67 -13.88 10.80 -18.55
N ASP A 68 -14.72 11.83 -18.38
CA ASP A 68 -15.77 12.11 -19.35
C ASP A 68 -15.19 12.57 -20.71
N TYR A 69 -16.06 12.83 -21.68
CA TYR A 69 -15.64 13.25 -23.03
C TYR A 69 -14.92 14.62 -23.05
N SER A 70 -14.96 15.37 -21.95
CA SER A 70 -14.20 16.62 -21.77
C SER A 70 -12.90 16.42 -20.98
N GLY A 71 -12.60 15.19 -20.55
CA GLY A 71 -11.44 14.87 -19.70
C GLY A 71 -11.68 15.13 -18.21
N LYS A 72 -12.90 15.49 -17.80
CA LYS A 72 -13.20 15.73 -16.39
C LYS A 72 -13.44 14.39 -15.70
N ARG A 73 -12.75 14.20 -14.58
CA ARG A 73 -12.91 13.05 -13.70
C ARG A 73 -14.32 13.07 -13.05
N LYS A 74 -15.05 11.98 -13.25
CA LYS A 74 -16.36 11.68 -12.66
C LYS A 74 -16.21 10.50 -11.73
N PHE A 75 -16.56 10.66 -10.46
CA PHE A 75 -16.59 9.54 -9.53
C PHE A 75 -17.64 8.53 -9.98
N TYR A 76 -17.25 7.26 -9.97
CA TYR A 76 -18.15 6.17 -10.30
C TYR A 76 -18.55 5.39 -9.05
N THR A 77 -17.60 4.66 -8.46
CA THR A 77 -17.84 3.96 -7.19
C THR A 77 -16.55 3.69 -6.40
N GLN A 78 -16.70 3.15 -5.19
CA GLN A 78 -15.62 2.58 -4.40
C GLN A 78 -15.78 1.06 -4.31
N ILE A 79 -14.71 0.32 -4.61
CA ILE A 79 -14.67 -1.14 -4.53
C ILE A 79 -13.89 -1.51 -3.28
N GLN A 80 -14.48 -2.31 -2.39
CA GLN A 80 -13.82 -2.76 -1.16
C GLN A 80 -12.73 -3.80 -1.48
N PRO A 81 -11.80 -4.08 -0.55
CA PRO A 81 -10.81 -5.15 -0.72
C PRO A 81 -11.46 -6.50 -1.06
N GLY A 82 -11.00 -7.16 -2.11
CA GLY A 82 -11.51 -8.47 -2.55
C GLY A 82 -12.81 -8.44 -3.37
N ASP A 83 -13.52 -7.31 -3.39
CA ASP A 83 -14.77 -7.16 -4.12
C ASP A 83 -14.56 -6.96 -5.64
N ARG A 84 -15.65 -7.15 -6.38
CA ARG A 84 -15.72 -6.95 -7.83
C ARG A 84 -16.94 -6.16 -8.24
N LEU A 85 -16.84 -5.51 -9.40
CA LEU A 85 -17.90 -4.71 -9.99
C LEU A 85 -17.94 -4.94 -11.51
N SER A 86 -19.08 -5.38 -12.03
CA SER A 86 -19.34 -5.54 -13.47
C SER A 86 -20.18 -4.36 -13.98
N MET A 87 -19.80 -3.83 -15.14
CA MET A 87 -20.40 -2.64 -15.77
C MET A 87 -20.59 -2.90 -17.27
N GLN A 88 -21.65 -2.33 -17.86
CA GLN A 88 -21.95 -2.39 -19.31
C GLN A 88 -22.08 -0.99 -19.91
#